data_AF-A0A956ZFV9-F1
#
_entry.id   AF-A0A956ZFV9-F1
#
_cell.length_a   1.000
_cell.length_b   1.000
_cell.length_c   1.000
_cell.angle_alpha   90.00
_cell.angle_beta   90.00
_cell.angle_gamma   90.00
#
_symmetry.space_group_name_H-M   'P 1'
#
loop_
_entity.id
_entity.type
_entity.pdbx_description
1 polymer ?
#
loop_
_entity_poly.entity_id
_entity_poly.type
_entity_poly.pdbx_seq_one_letter_code
_entity_poly.pdbx_strand_id
1 'polypeptide(L)'
;MKVVLKKEARLQHGNMLILITAFIFIVVAMAIFAISLLRLYGSHAEQKTAIEAAALACARDMSKVVINTPQFGYVGLSDSAPDGSVTIAADDYYTPVKSINTLIGTARLDYLIASQAGLDIAEWRELAEADLNDARTASQQLVDVLQDAIKPGGVARDKNGNNVTPYAAAEAAYMQNQIRMSGSSNYQANSLKLSLGIVEGTGTNIPVPKPLGSDPSLNSTNTIAGNYRANINV
;
A
#
# COMPACT_ATOMS: atom_id res chain seq x y z
N MET A 1 -15.47 -79.42 60.46
CA MET A 1 -14.53 -78.64 59.64
C MET A 1 -15.33 -77.71 58.74
N LYS A 2 -15.54 -76.44 59.13
CA LYS A 2 -16.29 -75.45 58.32
C LYS A 2 -15.29 -74.47 57.74
N VAL A 3 -15.08 -74.53 56.43
CA VAL A 3 -14.27 -73.55 55.69
C VAL A 3 -15.14 -72.33 55.45
N VAL A 4 -14.82 -71.23 56.13
CA VAL A 4 -15.47 -69.94 55.91
C VAL A 4 -14.78 -69.27 54.72
N LEU A 5 -15.45 -69.23 53.57
CA LEU A 5 -15.02 -68.46 52.41
C LEU A 5 -15.20 -66.97 52.71
N LYS A 6 -14.08 -66.27 52.85
CA LYS A 6 -14.03 -64.81 53.01
C LYS A 6 -14.45 -64.18 51.67
N LYS A 7 -15.67 -63.65 51.61
CA LYS A 7 -16.18 -62.88 50.46
C LYS A 7 -15.39 -61.57 50.39
N GLU A 8 -14.54 -61.41 49.39
CA GLU A 8 -13.90 -60.13 49.09
C GLU A 8 -14.97 -59.13 48.64
N ALA A 9 -15.18 -58.09 49.45
CA ALA A 9 -16.01 -56.96 49.09
C ALA A 9 -15.32 -56.20 47.94
N ARG A 10 -15.80 -56.37 46.71
CA ARG A 10 -15.39 -55.53 45.57
C ARG A 10 -15.69 -54.07 45.91
N LEU A 11 -14.64 -53.26 46.02
CA LEU A 11 -14.71 -51.82 46.23
C LEU A 11 -15.49 -51.17 45.09
N GLN A 12 -16.71 -50.70 45.37
CA GLN A 12 -17.57 -49.95 44.43
C GLN A 12 -16.99 -48.59 43.98
N HIS A 13 -15.77 -48.24 44.41
CA HIS A 13 -15.13 -46.94 44.17
C HIS A 13 -14.25 -46.91 42.90
N GLY A 14 -13.99 -48.05 42.26
CA GLY A 14 -13.16 -48.12 41.04
C GLY A 14 -13.79 -47.44 39.82
N ASN A 15 -15.11 -47.55 39.64
CA ASN A 15 -15.83 -46.89 38.54
C ASN A 15 -15.85 -45.36 38.69
N MET A 16 -15.87 -44.85 39.92
CA MET A 16 -15.87 -43.40 40.18
C MET A 16 -14.50 -42.77 39.87
N LEU A 17 -13.41 -43.48 40.15
CA LEU A 17 -12.06 -43.03 39.80
C LEU A 17 -11.87 -42.92 38.28
N ILE A 18 -12.33 -43.90 37.51
CA ILE A 18 -12.22 -43.91 36.04
C ILE A 18 -12.99 -42.72 35.44
N LEU A 19 -14.19 -42.42 35.97
CA LEU A 19 -15.00 -41.29 35.51
C LEU A 19 -14.33 -39.93 35.80
N ILE A 20 -13.77 -39.74 37.00
CA ILE A 20 -13.04 -38.51 37.36
C ILE A 20 -11.82 -38.33 36.45
N THR A 21 -11.08 -39.41 36.20
CA THR A 21 -9.88 -39.36 35.34
C THR A 21 -10.22 -39.01 33.89
N ALA A 22 -11.31 -39.57 33.36
CA ALA A 22 -11.81 -39.24 32.02
C ALA A 22 -12.25 -37.77 31.92
N PHE A 23 -12.93 -37.24 32.95
CA PHE A 23 -13.37 -35.85 32.97
C PHE A 23 -12.20 -34.86 33.03
N ILE A 24 -11.18 -35.16 33.85
CA ILE A 24 -9.94 -34.37 33.90
C ILE A 24 -9.26 -34.37 32.53
N PHE A 25 -9.19 -35.52 31.85
CA PHE A 25 -8.58 -35.60 30.53
C PHE A 25 -9.32 -34.74 29.48
N ILE A 26 -10.66 -34.75 29.50
CA ILE A 26 -11.48 -33.89 28.63
C ILE A 26 -11.23 -32.41 28.94
N VAL A 27 -11.21 -32.03 30.21
CA VAL A 27 -10.94 -30.64 30.63
C VAL A 27 -9.54 -30.20 30.23
N VAL A 28 -8.52 -31.05 30.39
CA VAL A 28 -7.15 -30.77 29.96
C VAL A 28 -7.07 -30.65 28.43
N ALA A 29 -7.73 -31.54 27.69
CA ALA A 29 -7.77 -31.47 26.23
C ALA A 29 -8.45 -30.17 25.74
N MET A 30 -9.56 -29.76 26.37
CA MET A 30 -10.22 -28.48 26.10
C MET A 30 -9.34 -27.28 26.46
N ALA A 31 -8.60 -27.34 27.57
CA ALA A 31 -7.68 -26.28 27.96
C ALA A 31 -6.51 -26.13 26.97
N ILE A 32 -5.91 -27.23 26.54
CA ILE A 32 -4.87 -27.23 25.51
C ILE A 32 -5.41 -26.67 24.19
N PHE A 33 -6.63 -27.07 23.80
CA PHE A 33 -7.28 -26.54 22.61
C PHE A 33 -7.52 -25.03 22.72
N ALA A 34 -8.05 -24.55 23.85
CA ALA A 34 -8.29 -23.12 24.09
C ALA A 34 -6.99 -22.30 24.03
N ILE A 35 -5.89 -22.80 24.61
CA ILE A 35 -4.57 -22.16 24.53
C ILE A 35 -4.08 -22.14 23.08
N SER A 36 -4.24 -23.23 22.32
CA SER A 36 -3.82 -23.29 20.91
C SER A 36 -4.62 -22.34 20.01
N LEU A 37 -5.91 -22.16 20.30
CA LEU A 37 -6.79 -21.24 19.59
C LEU A 37 -6.43 -19.79 19.90
N LEU A 38 -6.21 -19.46 21.18
CA LEU A 38 -5.75 -18.13 21.60
C LEU A 38 -4.40 -17.78 20.96
N ARG A 39 -3.50 -18.76 20.87
CA ARG A 39 -2.21 -18.65 20.19
C ARG A 39 -2.38 -18.30 18.71
N LEU A 40 -3.28 -19.00 18.02
CA LEU A 40 -3.58 -18.74 16.61
C LEU A 40 -4.16 -17.34 16.38
N TYR A 41 -5.17 -16.95 17.16
CA TYR A 41 -5.78 -15.62 17.04
C TYR A 41 -4.81 -14.49 17.38
N GLY A 42 -3.96 -14.67 18.41
CA GLY A 42 -2.90 -13.74 18.74
C GLY A 42 -1.91 -13.56 17.57
N SER A 43 -1.43 -14.68 17.00
CA SER A 43 -0.49 -14.63 15.88
C SER A 43 -1.05 -13.96 14.62
N HIS A 44 -2.35 -14.11 14.35
CA HIS A 44 -3.00 -13.48 13.21
C HIS A 44 -3.12 -11.95 13.40
N ALA A 45 -3.52 -11.51 14.60
CA ALA A 45 -3.59 -10.08 14.92
C ALA A 45 -2.20 -9.40 14.89
N GLU A 46 -1.17 -10.11 15.36
CA GLU A 46 0.22 -9.67 15.29
C GLU A 46 0.69 -9.51 13.83
N GLN A 47 0.45 -10.53 12.98
CA GLN A 47 0.82 -10.46 11.57
C GLN A 47 0.10 -9.34 10.83
N LYS A 48 -1.19 -9.12 11.10
CA LYS A 48 -1.94 -8.02 10.48
C LYS A 48 -1.35 -6.66 10.82
N THR A 49 -1.06 -6.42 12.10
CA THR A 49 -0.42 -5.18 12.57
C THR A 49 0.96 -4.99 11.93
N ALA A 50 1.75 -6.06 11.83
CA ALA A 50 3.07 -6.01 11.19
C ALA A 50 2.98 -5.69 9.69
N ILE A 51 2.00 -6.24 8.98
CA ILE A 51 1.74 -5.93 7.55
C ILE A 51 1.30 -4.47 7.39
N GLU A 52 0.40 -3.98 8.24
CA GLU A 52 -0.05 -2.58 8.21
C GLU A 52 1.11 -1.61 8.47
N ALA A 53 1.98 -1.92 9.43
CA ALA A 53 3.17 -1.13 9.71
C ALA A 53 4.17 -1.16 8.55
N ALA A 54 4.38 -2.32 7.92
CA ALA A 54 5.24 -2.46 6.74
C ALA A 54 4.71 -1.65 5.55
N ALA A 55 3.39 -1.74 5.30
CA ALA A 55 2.73 -0.98 4.24
C ALA A 55 2.83 0.53 4.48
N LEU A 56 2.62 0.99 5.72
CA LEU A 56 2.75 2.40 6.08
C LEU A 56 4.20 2.91 5.94
N ALA A 57 5.18 2.12 6.37
CA ALA A 57 6.60 2.46 6.20
C ALA A 57 6.99 2.57 4.73
N CYS A 58 6.54 1.61 3.91
CA CYS A 58 6.71 1.66 2.45
C CYS A 58 6.09 2.92 1.85
N ALA A 59 4.82 3.21 2.17
CA ALA A 59 4.11 4.37 1.65
C ALA A 59 4.78 5.70 2.03
N ARG A 60 5.30 5.81 3.25
CA ARG A 60 6.03 7.00 3.73
C ARG A 60 7.35 7.22 2.99
N ASP A 61 8.03 6.16 2.60
CA ASP A 61 9.28 6.30 1.87
C ASP A 61 9.01 6.52 0.37
N MET A 62 8.01 5.85 -0.19
CA MET A 62 7.53 6.13 -1.55
C MET A 62 7.10 7.59 -1.75
N SER A 63 6.48 8.23 -0.75
CA SER A 63 6.06 9.64 -0.87
C SER A 63 7.22 10.62 -1.02
N LYS A 64 8.45 10.20 -0.70
CA LYS A 64 9.67 11.01 -0.86
C LYS A 64 10.34 10.83 -2.21
N VAL A 65 9.93 9.83 -3.00
CA VAL A 65 10.55 9.52 -4.29
C VAL A 65 10.28 10.65 -5.28
N VAL A 66 11.35 11.07 -5.95
CA VAL A 66 11.34 12.14 -6.94
C VAL A 66 12.10 11.69 -8.19
N ILE A 67 11.57 12.05 -9.36
CA ILE A 67 12.24 11.91 -10.66
C ILE A 67 12.62 13.29 -11.19
N ASN A 68 13.64 13.38 -12.04
CA ASN A 68 13.99 14.60 -12.74
C ASN A 68 13.68 14.44 -14.23
N THR A 69 12.77 15.25 -14.75
CA THR A 69 12.37 15.25 -16.16
C THR A 69 12.89 16.50 -16.87
N PRO A 70 13.30 16.42 -18.14
CA PRO A 70 13.76 17.59 -18.89
C PRO A 70 12.74 18.73 -18.97
N GLN A 71 11.45 18.39 -18.99
CA GLN A 71 10.35 19.33 -19.21
C GLN A 71 9.90 20.05 -17.94
N PHE A 72 9.83 19.33 -16.81
CA PHE A 72 9.25 19.85 -15.57
C PHE A 72 10.25 19.94 -14.40
N GLY A 73 11.47 19.45 -14.60
CA GLY A 73 12.46 19.31 -13.53
C GLY A 73 12.06 18.22 -12.55
N TYR A 74 12.09 18.53 -11.25
CA TYR A 74 11.81 17.55 -10.21
C TYR A 74 10.31 17.29 -10.03
N VAL A 75 9.89 16.05 -10.24
CA VAL A 75 8.49 15.59 -10.14
C VAL A 75 8.37 14.49 -9.08
N GLY A 76 7.38 14.60 -8.20
CA GLY A 76 7.10 13.62 -7.15
C GLY A 76 5.61 13.41 -6.93
N LEU A 77 5.26 12.63 -5.89
CA LEU A 77 3.87 12.40 -5.50
C LEU A 77 3.24 13.63 -4.82
N SER A 78 4.04 14.46 -4.16
CA SER A 78 3.60 15.65 -3.44
C SER A 78 4.49 16.85 -3.77
N ASP A 79 3.91 18.05 -3.69
CA ASP A 79 4.64 19.29 -3.86
C ASP A 79 5.57 19.53 -2.67
N SER A 80 6.79 19.99 -2.94
CA SER A 80 7.75 20.33 -1.90
C SER A 80 8.50 21.60 -2.26
N ALA A 81 8.63 22.49 -1.28
CA ALA A 81 9.48 23.66 -1.41
C ALA A 81 10.97 23.25 -1.57
N PRO A 82 11.77 24.06 -2.28
CA PRO A 82 13.21 23.84 -2.37
C PRO A 82 13.83 23.92 -0.97
N ASP A 83 14.72 22.98 -0.65
CA ASP A 83 15.40 22.91 0.66
C ASP A 83 16.89 23.24 0.58
N GLY A 84 17.36 23.76 -0.55
CA GLY A 84 18.73 24.26 -0.66
C GLY A 84 19.80 23.18 -0.85
N SER A 85 19.41 21.96 -1.28
CA SER A 85 20.32 20.82 -1.36
C SER A 85 20.63 20.39 -2.81
N VAL A 86 19.83 19.49 -3.36
CA VAL A 86 20.13 18.76 -4.61
C VAL A 86 19.24 19.19 -5.77
N THR A 87 18.10 19.81 -5.50
CA THR A 87 17.21 20.30 -6.55
C THR A 87 17.75 21.59 -7.19
N ILE A 88 18.88 21.51 -7.89
CA ILE A 88 19.55 22.66 -8.52
C ILE A 88 19.21 22.69 -10.01
N ALA A 89 18.74 23.84 -10.51
CA ALA A 89 18.60 24.11 -11.93
C ALA A 89 19.95 24.49 -12.56
N ALA A 90 20.00 24.53 -13.90
CA ALA A 90 21.23 24.84 -14.64
C ALA A 90 21.79 26.26 -14.36
N ASP A 91 21.02 27.11 -13.69
CA ASP A 91 21.33 28.47 -13.27
C ASP A 91 21.74 28.58 -11.78
N ASP A 92 22.04 27.44 -11.12
CA ASP A 92 22.40 27.34 -9.70
C ASP A 92 21.30 27.76 -8.70
N TYR A 93 20.05 27.91 -9.15
CA TYR A 93 18.91 28.15 -8.25
C TYR A 93 18.22 26.86 -7.83
N TYR A 94 17.72 26.84 -6.58
CA TYR A 94 16.98 25.70 -6.06
C TYR A 94 15.56 25.64 -6.60
N THR A 95 15.22 24.54 -7.26
CA THR A 95 13.90 24.27 -7.83
C THR A 95 13.01 23.51 -6.84
N PRO A 96 11.71 23.83 -6.78
CA PRO A 96 10.74 23.02 -6.04
C PRO A 96 10.52 21.65 -6.71
N VAL A 97 10.04 20.70 -5.92
CA VAL A 97 9.46 19.46 -6.45
C VAL A 97 7.99 19.71 -6.74
N LYS A 98 7.55 19.41 -7.97
CA LYS A 98 6.15 19.52 -8.37
C LYS A 98 5.45 18.16 -8.23
N SER A 99 4.24 18.16 -7.68
CA SER A 99 3.38 16.98 -7.65
C SER A 99 2.91 16.63 -9.06
N ILE A 100 2.89 15.34 -9.38
CA ILE A 100 2.29 14.85 -10.61
C ILE A 100 0.81 15.26 -10.75
N ASN A 101 0.07 15.35 -9.64
CA ASN A 101 -1.32 15.79 -9.65
C ASN A 101 -1.44 17.27 -10.02
N THR A 102 -0.50 18.09 -9.56
CA THR A 102 -0.44 19.53 -9.91
C THR A 102 -0.10 19.69 -11.39
N LEU A 103 0.90 18.95 -11.90
CA LEU A 103 1.28 19.01 -13.31
C LEU A 103 0.13 18.60 -14.24
N ILE A 104 -0.48 17.44 -13.99
CA ILE A 104 -1.62 16.96 -14.78
C ILE A 104 -2.81 17.91 -14.65
N GLY A 105 -3.08 18.43 -13.44
CA GLY A 105 -4.17 19.39 -13.22
C GLY A 105 -4.00 20.67 -14.02
N THR A 106 -2.80 21.25 -14.01
CA THR A 106 -2.49 22.47 -14.78
C THR A 106 -2.53 22.21 -16.28
N ALA A 107 -1.85 21.18 -16.78
CA ALA A 107 -1.83 20.86 -18.21
C ALA A 107 -3.24 20.60 -18.76
N ARG A 108 -4.10 19.92 -17.99
CA ARG A 108 -5.50 19.72 -18.38
C ARG A 108 -6.32 21.00 -18.37
N LEU A 109 -6.10 21.88 -17.40
CA LEU A 109 -6.78 23.18 -17.37
C LEU A 109 -6.37 24.04 -18.57
N ASP A 110 -5.08 24.09 -18.90
CA ASP A 110 -4.57 24.88 -20.02
C ASP A 110 -5.10 24.35 -21.36
N TYR A 111 -5.16 23.03 -21.53
CA TYR A 111 -5.80 22.40 -22.69
C TYR A 111 -7.29 22.77 -22.80
N LEU A 112 -8.04 22.74 -21.68
CA LEU A 112 -9.45 23.12 -21.69
C LEU A 112 -9.65 24.59 -22.08
N ILE A 113 -8.82 25.50 -21.54
CA ILE A 113 -8.87 26.93 -21.88
C ILE A 113 -8.53 27.14 -23.36
N ALA A 114 -7.48 26.50 -23.86
CA ALA A 114 -7.07 26.58 -25.26
C ALA A 114 -8.14 26.02 -26.22
N SER A 115 -8.94 25.05 -25.77
CA SER A 115 -10.03 24.46 -26.56
C SER A 115 -11.34 25.26 -26.55
N GLN A 116 -11.41 26.38 -25.81
CA GLN A 116 -12.65 27.13 -25.64
C GLN A 116 -13.00 27.95 -26.89
N ALA A 117 -14.25 27.83 -27.35
CA ALA A 117 -14.77 28.61 -28.47
C ALA A 117 -14.64 30.12 -28.23
N GLY A 118 -13.95 30.82 -29.15
CA GLY A 118 -13.66 32.25 -29.05
C GLY A 118 -12.23 32.58 -28.59
N LEU A 119 -11.47 31.59 -28.10
CA LEU A 119 -10.04 31.69 -27.75
C LEU A 119 -9.19 30.61 -28.46
N ASP A 120 -9.77 29.94 -29.47
CA ASP A 120 -9.17 28.84 -30.24
C ASP A 120 -8.07 29.36 -31.17
N ILE A 121 -6.92 29.63 -30.57
CA ILE A 121 -5.67 29.97 -31.25
C ILE A 121 -4.92 28.65 -31.43
N ALA A 122 -4.65 28.26 -32.69
CA ALA A 122 -4.10 26.96 -33.03
C ALA A 122 -2.78 26.66 -32.30
N GLU A 123 -1.95 27.69 -32.13
CA GLU A 123 -0.67 27.63 -31.43
C GLU A 123 -0.83 27.32 -29.94
N TRP A 124 -1.88 27.86 -29.29
CA TRP A 124 -2.14 27.60 -27.87
C TRP A 124 -2.59 26.16 -27.65
N ARG A 125 -3.38 25.63 -28.58
CA ARG A 125 -3.83 24.24 -28.52
C ARG A 125 -2.67 23.27 -28.75
N GLU A 126 -1.78 23.56 -29.69
CA GLU A 126 -0.60 22.73 -29.94
C GLU A 126 0.34 22.68 -28.72
N LEU A 127 0.60 23.84 -28.11
CA LEU A 127 1.42 23.91 -26.89
C LEU A 127 0.78 23.18 -25.71
N ALA A 128 -0.53 23.38 -25.49
CA ALA A 128 -1.24 22.70 -24.39
C ALA A 128 -1.31 21.17 -24.60
N GLU A 129 -1.42 20.70 -25.84
CA GLU A 129 -1.37 19.27 -26.15
C GLU A 129 0.04 18.69 -25.92
N ALA A 130 1.09 19.43 -26.27
CA ALA A 130 2.47 19.05 -25.98
C ALA A 130 2.72 18.93 -24.46
N ASP A 131 2.34 19.94 -23.69
CA ASP A 131 2.50 19.96 -22.22
C ASP A 131 1.76 18.80 -21.56
N LEU A 132 0.55 18.49 -22.04
CA LEU A 132 -0.26 17.39 -21.52
C LEU A 132 0.37 16.01 -21.83
N ASN A 133 0.94 15.84 -23.02
CA ASN A 133 1.66 14.62 -23.39
C ASN A 133 2.96 14.45 -22.61
N ASP A 134 3.69 15.53 -22.38
CA ASP A 134 4.89 15.51 -21.54
C ASP A 134 4.53 15.17 -20.08
N ALA A 135 3.44 15.74 -19.54
CA ALA A 135 2.99 15.43 -18.18
C ALA A 135 2.57 13.96 -18.03
N ARG A 136 1.92 13.38 -19.04
CA ARG A 136 1.61 11.93 -19.10
C ARG A 136 2.88 11.07 -19.12
N THR A 137 3.89 11.49 -19.88
CA THR A 137 5.18 10.79 -19.95
C THR A 137 5.90 10.83 -18.61
N ALA A 138 5.92 11.99 -17.94
CA ALA A 138 6.48 12.13 -16.59
C ALA A 138 5.73 11.25 -15.57
N SER A 139 4.41 11.16 -15.67
CA SER A 139 3.60 10.25 -14.84
C SER A 139 4.02 8.80 -14.99
N GLN A 140 4.18 8.34 -16.24
CA GLN A 140 4.60 6.96 -16.50
C GLN A 140 6.00 6.67 -15.96
N GLN A 141 6.96 7.58 -16.18
CA GLN A 141 8.30 7.47 -15.63
C GLN A 141 8.29 7.38 -14.10
N LEU A 142 7.44 8.16 -13.43
CA LEU A 142 7.32 8.12 -11.98
C LEU A 142 6.75 6.76 -11.53
N VAL A 143 5.72 6.25 -12.22
CA VAL A 143 5.16 4.92 -11.95
C VAL A 143 6.21 3.83 -12.10
N ASP A 144 7.01 3.85 -13.17
CA ASP A 144 8.04 2.86 -13.44
C ASP A 144 9.11 2.86 -12.33
N VAL A 145 9.59 4.05 -11.94
CA VAL A 145 10.55 4.20 -10.82
C VAL A 145 9.97 3.72 -9.50
N LEU A 146 8.69 4.00 -9.22
CA LEU A 146 8.03 3.51 -8.01
C LEU A 146 7.86 1.99 -8.01
N GLN A 147 7.53 1.39 -9.16
CA GLN A 147 7.43 -0.06 -9.31
C GLN A 147 8.78 -0.75 -9.16
N ASP A 148 9.86 -0.12 -9.60
CA ASP A 148 11.22 -0.64 -9.41
C ASP A 148 11.71 -0.49 -7.97
N ALA A 149 11.36 0.63 -7.31
CA ALA A 149 11.77 0.91 -5.93
C ALA A 149 11.16 -0.06 -4.89
N ILE A 150 9.99 -0.64 -5.18
CA ILE A 150 9.34 -1.61 -4.28
C ILE A 150 9.85 -3.05 -4.47
N LYS A 151 10.72 -3.31 -5.47
CA LYS A 151 11.33 -4.63 -5.66
C LYS A 151 12.45 -4.84 -4.63
N PRO A 152 12.82 -6.11 -4.31
CA PRO A 152 13.96 -6.39 -3.46
C PRO A 152 15.24 -5.74 -4.00
N GLY A 153 15.90 -4.90 -3.20
CA GLY A 153 17.09 -4.15 -3.60
C GLY A 153 16.83 -2.91 -4.48
N GLY A 154 15.56 -2.57 -4.72
CA GLY A 154 15.16 -1.35 -5.43
C GLY A 154 15.59 -0.10 -4.68
N VAL A 155 16.15 0.86 -5.41
CA VAL A 155 16.59 2.16 -4.88
C VAL A 155 15.99 3.26 -5.74
N ALA A 156 15.33 4.20 -5.09
CA ALA A 156 14.92 5.47 -5.68
C ALA A 156 15.67 6.63 -5.02
N ARG A 157 15.53 7.84 -5.56
CA ARG A 157 16.12 9.05 -4.98
C ARG A 157 15.05 9.92 -4.37
N ASP A 158 15.37 10.53 -3.24
CA ASP A 158 14.59 11.63 -2.70
C ASP A 158 15.01 12.97 -3.34
N LYS A 159 14.27 14.01 -2.99
CA LYS A 159 14.58 15.40 -3.38
C LYS A 159 15.96 15.91 -2.93
N ASN A 160 16.56 15.27 -1.93
CA ASN A 160 17.87 15.60 -1.39
C ASN A 160 18.99 14.72 -1.99
N GLY A 161 18.67 13.91 -3.01
CA GLY A 161 19.61 12.97 -3.62
C GLY A 161 19.96 11.76 -2.76
N ASN A 162 19.33 11.57 -1.60
CA ASN A 162 19.52 10.39 -0.77
C ASN A 162 18.80 9.18 -1.38
N ASN A 163 19.38 8.01 -1.14
CA ASN A 163 18.77 6.75 -1.50
C ASN A 163 17.53 6.48 -0.62
N VAL A 164 16.41 6.22 -1.28
CA VAL A 164 15.16 5.76 -0.68
C VAL A 164 15.00 4.29 -1.04
N THR A 165 14.84 3.44 -0.03
CA THR A 165 14.71 1.98 -0.19
C THR A 165 13.40 1.50 0.44
N PRO A 166 12.24 1.68 -0.23
CA PRO A 166 10.93 1.36 0.34
C PRO A 166 10.80 -0.10 0.79
N TYR A 167 11.36 -1.04 0.01
CA TYR A 167 11.34 -2.46 0.37
C TYR A 167 12.06 -2.75 1.69
N ALA A 168 13.27 -2.20 1.87
CA ALA A 168 14.06 -2.41 3.08
C ALA A 168 13.41 -1.75 4.30
N ALA A 169 12.78 -0.59 4.13
CA ALA A 169 12.04 0.07 5.18
C ALA A 169 10.80 -0.72 5.62
N ALA A 170 10.08 -1.32 4.66
CA ALA A 170 8.95 -2.21 4.94
C ALA A 170 9.39 -3.48 5.68
N GLU A 171 10.49 -4.10 5.25
CA GLU A 171 11.07 -5.27 5.91
C GLU A 171 11.51 -4.96 7.34
N ALA A 172 12.19 -3.83 7.55
CA ALA A 172 12.58 -3.38 8.88
C ALA A 172 11.37 -3.12 9.80
N ALA A 173 10.33 -2.45 9.29
CA ALA A 173 9.10 -2.20 10.04
C ALA A 173 8.33 -3.49 10.37
N TYR A 174 8.32 -4.47 9.46
CA TYR A 174 7.75 -5.78 9.70
C TYR A 174 8.49 -6.52 10.83
N MET A 175 9.83 -6.52 10.79
CA MET A 175 10.67 -7.16 11.80
C MET A 175 10.56 -6.49 13.17
N GLN A 176 10.40 -5.16 13.23
CA GLN A 176 10.24 -4.41 14.47
C GLN A 176 8.91 -4.68 15.17
N ASN A 177 7.85 -5.03 14.43
CA ASN A 177 6.52 -5.34 14.97
C ASN A 177 6.32 -6.83 15.29
N GLN A 178 7.37 -7.64 15.27
CA GLN A 178 7.31 -9.02 15.79
C GLN A 178 7.26 -9.03 17.32
N ILE A 179 6.09 -8.74 17.91
CA ILE A 179 5.86 -9.04 19.33
C ILE A 179 5.71 -10.55 19.45
N ARG A 180 6.71 -11.20 20.07
CA ARG A 180 6.81 -12.67 20.18
C ARG A 180 5.95 -13.22 21.32
N MET A 181 4.62 -13.04 21.28
CA MET A 181 3.77 -13.52 22.38
C MET A 181 3.47 -15.02 22.27
N SER A 182 3.63 -15.61 21.08
CA SER A 182 3.11 -16.95 20.79
C SER A 182 3.99 -17.77 19.82
N GLY A 183 5.30 -17.74 20.05
CA GLY A 183 6.27 -18.71 19.52
C GLY A 183 6.58 -18.65 18.01
N SER A 184 7.85 -18.38 17.73
CA SER A 184 8.60 -18.72 16.51
C SER A 184 7.99 -18.41 15.14
N SER A 185 7.19 -17.35 15.01
CA SER A 185 6.95 -16.75 13.68
C SER A 185 8.19 -15.94 13.28
N ASN A 186 9.24 -16.63 12.82
CA ASN A 186 10.41 -15.96 12.27
C ASN A 186 10.08 -15.45 10.86
N TYR A 187 10.45 -14.21 10.57
CA TYR A 187 10.41 -13.71 9.20
C TYR A 187 11.27 -14.62 8.32
N GLN A 188 10.70 -15.07 7.20
CA GLN A 188 11.45 -15.83 6.21
C GLN A 188 12.02 -14.84 5.20
N ALA A 189 13.34 -14.83 5.05
CA ALA A 189 13.99 -13.98 4.06
C ALA A 189 13.36 -14.20 2.67
N ASN A 190 13.10 -13.11 1.96
CA ASN A 190 12.43 -13.08 0.65
C ASN A 190 10.95 -13.50 0.64
N SER A 191 10.28 -13.60 1.80
CA SER A 191 8.83 -13.87 1.83
C SER A 191 7.98 -12.60 1.69
N LEU A 192 8.54 -11.42 1.94
CA LEU A 192 7.82 -10.16 1.79
C LEU A 192 7.58 -9.87 0.31
N LYS A 193 6.31 -9.67 -0.04
CA LYS A 193 5.91 -9.21 -1.38
C LYS A 193 5.16 -7.89 -1.22
N LEU A 194 5.70 -6.85 -1.84
CA LEU A 194 5.04 -5.56 -1.96
C LEU A 194 4.42 -5.47 -3.35
N SER A 195 3.18 -5.00 -3.42
CA SER A 195 2.49 -4.71 -4.67
C SER A 195 1.78 -3.39 -4.54
N LEU A 196 1.94 -2.53 -5.54
CA LEU A 196 1.12 -1.33 -5.67
C LEU A 196 -0.26 -1.77 -6.15
N GLY A 197 -1.22 -1.77 -5.22
CA GLY A 197 -2.60 -2.05 -5.54
C GLY A 197 -3.27 -0.85 -6.20
N ILE A 198 -4.20 -1.11 -7.10
CA ILE A 198 -5.12 -0.11 -7.63
C ILE A 198 -6.55 -0.62 -7.47
N VAL A 199 -7.50 0.29 -7.27
CA VAL A 199 -8.92 -0.06 -7.28
C VAL A 199 -9.42 0.13 -8.70
N GLU A 200 -9.54 -0.94 -9.46
CA GLU A 200 -10.04 -0.90 -10.84
C GLU A 200 -11.57 -0.86 -10.89
N GLY A 201 -12.11 -0.14 -11.88
CA GLY A 201 -13.54 -0.15 -12.19
C GLY A 201 -14.42 0.71 -11.28
N THR A 202 -13.88 1.36 -10.25
CA THR A 202 -14.62 2.31 -9.41
C THR A 202 -14.51 3.74 -9.93
N GLY A 203 -15.51 4.56 -9.58
CA GLY A 203 -15.41 6.01 -9.75
C GLY A 203 -14.43 6.60 -8.76
N THR A 204 -13.62 7.53 -9.23
CA THR A 204 -12.87 8.44 -8.37
C THR A 204 -13.82 9.40 -7.66
N ASN A 205 -13.30 10.14 -6.68
CA ASN A 205 -14.02 11.25 -6.06
C ASN A 205 -13.89 12.56 -6.85
N ILE A 206 -13.32 12.52 -8.06
CA ILE A 206 -13.07 13.69 -8.89
C ILE A 206 -14.22 13.80 -9.90
N PRO A 207 -15.06 14.85 -9.80
CA PRO A 207 -16.14 15.06 -10.76
C PRO A 207 -15.57 15.44 -12.12
N VAL A 208 -16.25 15.02 -13.19
CA VAL A 208 -15.91 15.48 -14.53
C VAL A 208 -16.45 16.90 -14.78
N PRO A 209 -15.77 17.70 -15.63
CA PRO A 209 -16.27 19.00 -16.06
C PRO A 209 -17.69 18.91 -16.61
N LYS A 210 -18.51 19.91 -16.29
CA LYS A 210 -19.87 20.06 -16.83
C LYS A 210 -19.88 21.19 -17.87
N PRO A 211 -20.66 21.09 -18.96
CA PRO A 211 -21.57 19.99 -19.32
C PRO A 211 -20.85 18.74 -19.86
N LEU A 212 -21.39 17.55 -19.53
CA LEU A 212 -20.92 16.27 -20.06
C LEU A 212 -21.00 16.28 -21.60
N GLY A 213 -19.89 15.95 -22.26
CA GLY A 213 -19.80 15.95 -23.74
C GLY A 213 -19.10 17.16 -24.36
N SER A 214 -18.58 18.09 -23.55
CA SER A 214 -17.71 19.18 -24.04
C SER A 214 -16.34 18.67 -24.50
N ASP A 215 -15.91 17.51 -24.01
CA ASP A 215 -14.66 16.85 -24.39
C ASP A 215 -14.97 15.41 -24.85
N PRO A 216 -14.61 15.03 -26.09
CA PRO A 216 -14.79 13.67 -26.61
C PRO A 216 -14.08 12.58 -25.78
N SER A 217 -13.05 12.95 -25.01
CA SER A 217 -12.32 12.04 -24.12
C SER A 217 -13.15 11.59 -22.91
N LEU A 218 -14.17 12.37 -22.52
CA LEU A 218 -15.05 12.11 -21.38
C LEU A 218 -16.25 11.22 -21.78
N ASN A 219 -15.96 9.97 -22.13
CA ASN A 219 -16.95 8.98 -22.55
C ASN A 219 -17.33 7.99 -21.41
N SER A 220 -18.25 7.07 -21.69
CA SER A 220 -18.71 6.04 -20.74
C SER A 220 -17.66 5.00 -20.35
N THR A 221 -16.57 4.90 -21.11
CA THR A 221 -15.39 4.10 -20.75
C THR A 221 -14.59 4.80 -19.66
N ASN A 222 -14.44 6.12 -19.77
CA ASN A 222 -13.55 6.93 -18.94
C ASN A 222 -14.24 7.57 -17.71
N THR A 223 -15.57 7.49 -17.65
CA THR A 223 -16.38 8.10 -16.61
C THR A 223 -17.39 7.13 -16.01
N ILE A 224 -17.76 7.33 -14.75
CA ILE A 224 -18.80 6.57 -14.05
C ILE A 224 -19.51 7.50 -13.06
N ALA A 225 -20.85 7.52 -13.12
CA ALA A 225 -21.70 8.34 -12.25
C ALA A 225 -21.31 9.85 -12.17
N GLY A 226 -20.76 10.42 -13.27
CA GLY A 226 -20.33 11.82 -13.31
C GLY A 226 -18.94 12.10 -12.73
N ASN A 227 -18.17 11.05 -12.40
CA ASN A 227 -16.78 11.13 -11.96
C ASN A 227 -15.86 10.40 -12.93
N TYR A 228 -14.55 10.69 -12.87
CA TYR A 228 -13.55 9.91 -13.62
C TYR A 228 -13.51 8.48 -13.10
N ARG A 229 -13.30 7.51 -13.99
CA ARG A 229 -13.03 6.12 -13.61
C ARG A 229 -11.57 5.98 -13.14
N ALA A 230 -11.34 5.19 -12.09
CA ALA A 230 -10.00 4.91 -11.61
C ALA A 230 -9.17 4.13 -12.66
N ASN A 231 -7.85 4.36 -12.66
CA ASN A 231 -6.88 3.76 -13.57
C ASN A 231 -7.06 4.08 -15.07
N ILE A 232 -7.67 5.22 -15.39
CA ILE A 232 -7.75 5.70 -16.77
C ILE A 232 -7.04 7.04 -16.88
N ASN A 233 -5.95 7.06 -17.65
CA ASN A 233 -5.32 8.28 -18.11
C ASN A 233 -6.19 8.84 -19.25
N VAL A 234 -7.13 9.72 -18.87
CA VAL A 234 -8.00 10.44 -19.80
C VAL A 234 -7.26 11.59 -20.46
#